data_AF-A0A941UE14-F1
#
_entry.id   AF-A0A941UE14-F1
#
_cell.length_a   1.000
_cell.length_b   1.000
_cell.length_c   1.000
_cell.angle_alpha   90.00
_cell.angle_beta   90.00
_cell.angle_gamma   90.00
#
_symmetry.space_group_name_H-M   'P 1'
#
loop_
_entity.id
_entity.type
_entity.pdbx_description
1 polymer ?
#
loop_
_entity_poly.entity_id
_entity_poly.type
_entity_poly.pdbx_seq_one_letter_code
_entity_poly.pdbx_strand_id
1 'polypeptide(L)'
;MMIETCVDIANHIISDVGMRIPETYADTFKVLYENKIINQELFSVMGKMAKFRNVVVHQYEVIDSAIVILILQKHLSDFQQFRNSILSYLQNR
;
A
#
# COMPACT_ATOMS: atom_id res chain seq x y z
N MET A 1 0.41 -9.90 5.01
CA MET A 1 1.74 -9.54 5.52
C MET A 1 2.37 -8.37 4.77
N MET A 2 2.90 -8.49 3.54
CA MET A 2 3.63 -7.36 2.90
C MET A 2 2.83 -6.06 2.78
N ILE A 3 1.57 -6.13 2.31
CA ILE A 3 0.73 -4.94 2.19
C ILE A 3 0.34 -4.33 3.54
N GLU A 4 0.19 -5.15 4.58
CA GLU A 4 -0.07 -4.66 5.95
C GLU A 4 1.13 -3.86 6.44
N THR A 5 2.35 -4.36 6.23
CA THR A 5 3.56 -3.60 6.56
C THR A 5 3.63 -2.25 5.84
N CYS A 6 3.24 -2.18 4.56
CA CYS A 6 3.19 -0.91 3.85
C CYS A 6 2.13 0.04 4.43
N VAL A 7 0.97 -0.48 4.80
CA VAL A 7 -0.11 0.28 5.46
C VAL A 7 0.35 0.79 6.83
N ASP A 8 1.04 -0.04 7.63
CA ASP A 8 1.56 0.33 8.94
C ASP A 8 2.60 1.44 8.85
N ILE A 9 3.55 1.33 7.91
CA ILE A 9 4.55 2.38 7.63
C ILE A 9 3.85 3.68 7.24
N ALA A 10 2.88 3.61 6.33
CA ALA A 10 2.15 4.78 5.87
C ALA A 10 1.34 5.43 7.00
N ASN A 11 0.64 4.64 7.83
CA ASN A 11 -0.08 5.12 9.00
C ASN A 11 0.84 5.77 10.03
N HIS A 12 2.03 5.20 10.25
CA HIS A 12 3.02 5.78 11.14
C HIS A 12 3.47 7.16 10.65
N ILE A 13 3.76 7.32 9.36
CA ILE A 13 4.10 8.60 8.75
C ILE A 13 2.94 9.59 8.85
N ILE A 14 1.72 9.16 8.51
CA ILE A 14 0.51 9.99 8.59
C ILE A 14 0.33 10.54 10.01
N SER A 15 0.50 9.68 11.02
CA SER A 15 0.37 10.05 12.43
C SER A 15 1.48 11.00 12.87
N ASP A 16 2.72 10.77 12.45
CA ASP A 16 3.88 11.59 12.81
C ASP A 16 3.79 13.01 12.23
N VAL A 17 3.22 13.15 11.04
CA VAL A 17 3.09 14.45 10.33
C VAL A 17 1.79 15.17 10.67
N GLY A 18 0.80 14.48 11.26
CA GLY A 18 -0.52 15.03 11.53
C GLY A 18 -1.38 15.20 10.26
N MET A 19 -1.27 14.28 9.31
CA MET A 19 -2.12 14.26 8.11
C MET A 19 -3.55 13.80 8.46
N ARG A 20 -4.48 13.94 7.50
CA ARG A 20 -5.85 13.44 7.71
C ARG A 20 -5.85 11.93 8.00
N ILE A 21 -6.78 11.50 8.84
CA ILE A 21 -6.92 10.10 9.23
C ILE A 21 -7.48 9.31 8.02
N PRO A 22 -6.84 8.21 7.62
CA PRO A 22 -7.35 7.35 6.55
C PRO A 22 -8.52 6.49 7.05
N GLU A 23 -9.54 6.33 6.21
CA GLU A 23 -10.74 5.54 6.55
C GLU A 23 -10.61 4.05 6.21
N THR A 24 -9.73 3.72 5.27
CA THR A 24 -9.50 2.35 4.80
C THR A 24 -8.03 2.14 4.45
N TYR A 25 -7.60 0.89 4.29
CA TYR A 25 -6.22 0.58 3.87
C TYR A 25 -5.87 1.18 2.50
N ALA A 26 -6.84 1.23 1.58
CA ALA A 26 -6.62 1.89 0.29
C ALA A 26 -6.52 3.41 0.45
N ASP A 27 -7.28 3.98 1.39
CA ASP A 27 -7.28 5.40 1.70
C ASP A 27 -5.96 5.83 2.37
N THR A 28 -5.29 4.95 3.11
CA THR A 28 -3.93 5.18 3.62
C THR A 28 -2.97 5.62 2.50
N PHE A 29 -2.99 4.95 1.35
CA PHE A 29 -2.17 5.33 0.20
C PHE A 29 -2.67 6.61 -0.49
N LYS A 30 -3.97 6.89 -0.42
CA LYS A 30 -4.55 8.15 -0.93
C LYS A 30 -4.04 9.34 -0.13
N VAL A 31 -3.97 9.24 1.20
CA VAL A 31 -3.40 10.30 2.05
C VAL A 31 -1.94 10.59 1.68
N LEU A 32 -1.12 9.55 1.45
CA LEU A 32 0.26 9.74 1.01
C LEU A 32 0.35 10.44 -0.34
N TYR A 33 -0.54 10.10 -1.29
CA TYR A 33 -0.60 10.75 -2.60
C TYR A 33 -1.02 12.21 -2.51
N GLU A 34 -2.06 12.52 -1.73
CA GLU A 34 -2.52 13.89 -1.49
C GLU A 34 -1.40 14.78 -0.92
N ASN A 35 -0.49 14.19 -0.14
CA ASN A 35 0.68 14.84 0.43
C ASN A 35 1.97 14.69 -0.42
N LYS A 36 1.84 14.21 -1.67
CA LYS A 36 2.93 14.08 -2.65
C LYS A 36 4.10 13.18 -2.20
N ILE A 37 3.88 12.29 -1.24
CA ILE A 37 4.88 11.30 -0.78
C ILE A 37 5.02 10.17 -1.82
N ILE A 38 3.92 9.81 -2.47
CA ILE A 38 3.89 8.85 -3.58
C ILE A 38 3.23 9.48 -4.80
N ASN A 39 3.57 8.98 -6.00
CA ASN A 39 2.97 9.43 -7.25
C ASN A 39 1.63 8.73 -7.53
N GLN A 40 0.92 9.20 -8.55
CA GLN A 40 -0.40 8.66 -8.95
C GLN A 40 -0.35 7.18 -9.36
N GLU A 41 0.73 6.76 -10.00
CA GLU A 41 0.92 5.38 -10.45
C GLU A 41 1.03 4.43 -9.25
N LEU A 42 1.91 4.75 -8.32
CA LEU A 42 2.14 3.97 -7.12
C LEU A 42 0.89 3.96 -6.22
N PHE A 43 0.18 5.09 -6.10
CA PHE A 43 -1.12 5.13 -5.42
C PHE A 43 -2.12 4.16 -6.04
N SER A 44 -2.27 4.17 -7.37
CA SER A 44 -3.20 3.29 -8.08
C SER A 44 -2.89 1.81 -7.83
N VAL A 45 -1.61 1.44 -7.88
CA VAL A 45 -1.16 0.06 -7.66
C VAL A 45 -1.34 -0.37 -6.20
N MET A 46 -0.84 0.41 -5.25
CA MET A 46 -0.92 0.08 -3.82
C MET A 46 -2.37 0.05 -3.33
N GLY A 47 -3.20 0.97 -3.81
CA GLY A 47 -4.63 0.97 -3.52
C GLY A 47 -5.36 -0.27 -4.04
N LYS A 48 -4.98 -0.78 -5.23
CA LYS A 48 -5.50 -2.05 -5.76
C LYS A 48 -5.02 -3.24 -4.93
N MET A 49 -3.75 -3.27 -4.52
CA MET A 49 -3.20 -4.34 -3.67
C MET A 49 -3.88 -4.40 -2.30
N ALA A 50 -4.14 -3.24 -1.69
CA ALA A 50 -4.89 -3.16 -0.43
C ALA A 50 -6.31 -3.76 -0.56
N LYS A 51 -7.02 -3.42 -1.64
CA LYS A 51 -8.34 -4.00 -1.93
C LYS A 51 -8.27 -5.49 -2.23
N PHE A 52 -7.26 -5.93 -2.99
CA PHE A 52 -7.05 -7.34 -3.32
C PHE A 52 -6.83 -8.19 -2.07
N ARG A 53 -6.01 -7.73 -1.12
CA ARG A 53 -5.84 -8.41 0.18
C ARG A 53 -7.16 -8.59 0.91
N ASN A 54 -8.04 -7.59 0.90
CA ASN A 54 -9.36 -7.71 1.55
C ASN A 54 -10.23 -8.78 0.86
N VAL A 55 -10.23 -8.82 -0.48
CA VAL A 55 -10.94 -9.86 -1.23
C VAL A 55 -10.39 -11.25 -0.88
N VAL A 56 -9.06 -11.42 -0.89
CA VAL A 56 -8.42 -12.71 -0.59
C VAL A 56 -8.77 -13.19 0.83
N VAL A 57 -8.70 -12.31 1.83
CA VAL A 57 -9.00 -12.70 3.23
C VAL A 57 -10.47 -13.06 3.44
N HIS A 58 -11.40 -12.43 2.70
CA HIS A 58 -12.83 -12.72 2.85
C HIS A 58 -13.33 -13.85 1.94
N GLN A 59 -12.61 -14.17 0.86
CA GLN A 59 -13.05 -15.12 -0.17
C GLN A 59 -12.03 -16.24 -0.42
N TYR A 60 -11.11 -16.50 0.52
CA TYR A 60 -10.04 -17.51 0.35
C TYR A 60 -10.58 -18.93 0.10
N GLU A 61 -11.80 -19.24 0.54
CA GLU A 61 -12.43 -20.56 0.33
C GLU A 61 -12.86 -20.79 -1.12
N VAL A 62 -13.04 -19.72 -1.89
CA VAL A 62 -13.52 -19.75 -3.29
C VAL A 62 -12.39 -19.44 -4.28
N ILE A 63 -11.33 -18.76 -3.84
CA ILE A 63 -10.24 -18.28 -4.70
C ILE A 63 -9.12 -19.32 -4.77
N ASP A 64 -8.70 -19.64 -5.99
CA ASP A 64 -7.50 -20.46 -6.22
C ASP A 64 -6.24 -19.76 -5.68
N SER A 65 -5.63 -20.39 -4.67
CA SER A 65 -4.39 -19.92 -4.04
C SER A 65 -3.24 -19.69 -5.04
N ALA A 66 -3.17 -20.44 -6.14
CA ALA A 66 -2.14 -20.28 -7.17
C ALA A 66 -2.27 -18.91 -7.88
N ILE A 67 -3.49 -18.44 -8.11
CA ILE A 67 -3.75 -17.12 -8.71
C ILE A 67 -3.27 -16.01 -7.77
N VAL A 68 -3.53 -16.16 -6.47
CA VAL A 68 -3.10 -15.21 -5.44
C VAL A 68 -1.57 -15.10 -5.41
N ILE A 69 -0.87 -16.24 -5.41
CA ILE A 69 0.59 -16.28 -5.41
C ILE A 69 1.16 -15.61 -6.67
N LEU A 70 0.58 -15.87 -7.84
CA LEU A 70 1.05 -15.32 -9.11
C LEU A 70 0.90 -13.79 -9.17
N ILE A 71 -0.22 -13.26 -8.68
CA ILE A 71 -0.44 -11.81 -8.55
C ILE A 71 0.61 -11.22 -7.60
N LEU A 72 0.79 -11.81 -6.41
CA LEU A 72 1.75 -11.30 -5.44
C LEU A 72 3.19 -11.29 -5.97
N GLN A 73 3.61 -12.33 -6.69
CA GLN A 73 4.94 -12.41 -7.30
C GLN A 73 5.16 -11.35 -8.37
N LYS A 74 4.14 -11.09 -9.20
CA LYS A 74 4.23 -10.11 -10.30
C LYS A 74 4.35 -8.67 -9.81
N HIS A 75 3.86 -8.39 -8.60
CA HIS A 75 3.81 -7.05 -8.02
C HIS A 75 4.91 -6.79 -6.97
N LEU A 76 5.93 -7.65 -6.90
CA LEU A 76 7.07 -7.46 -5.98
C LEU A 76 7.83 -6.16 -6.22
N SER A 77 7.93 -5.71 -7.47
CA SER A 77 8.57 -4.43 -7.83
C SER A 77 7.86 -3.23 -7.23
N ASP A 78 6.55 -3.33 -7.00
CA ASP A 78 5.74 -2.20 -6.56
C ASP A 78 6.01 -1.88 -5.08
N PHE A 79 6.31 -2.92 -4.28
CA PHE A 79 6.80 -2.73 -2.90
C PHE A 79 8.18 -2.07 -2.85
N GLN A 80 9.05 -2.34 -3.83
CA GLN A 80 10.35 -1.67 -3.92
C GLN A 80 10.19 -0.19 -4.28
N GLN A 81 9.29 0.12 -5.22
CA GLN A 81 8.95 1.50 -5.56
C GLN A 81 8.38 2.24 -4.34
N PHE A 82 7.46 1.62 -3.61
CA PHE A 82 6.93 2.18 -2.36
C PHE A 82 8.04 2.47 -1.35
N ARG A 83 8.90 1.50 -1.07
CA ARG A 83 10.06 1.69 -0.18
C ARG A 83 10.91 2.88 -0.62
N ASN A 84 11.23 2.99 -1.90
CA ASN A 84 12.08 4.07 -2.41
C ASN A 84 11.41 5.45 -2.26
N SER A 85 10.11 5.55 -2.53
CA SER A 85 9.35 6.79 -2.30
C SER A 85 9.36 7.20 -0.82
N ILE A 86 9.15 6.25 0.11
CA ILE A 86 9.21 6.54 1.54
C ILE A 86 10.61 6.97 1.99
N LEU A 87 11.67 6.27 1.54
CA LEU A 87 13.05 6.63 1.88
C LEU A 87 13.41 8.02 1.34
N SER A 88 13.03 8.34 0.10
CA SER A 88 13.24 9.66 -0.49
C SER A 88 12.51 10.75 0.30
N TYR A 89 11.28 10.48 0.75
CA TYR A 89 10.56 11.41 1.62
C TYR A 89 11.27 11.63 2.95
N LEU A 90 11.71 10.57 3.63
CA LEU A 90 12.39 10.67 4.93
C LEU A 90 13.75 11.37 4.85
N GLN A 91 14.46 11.27 3.73
CA GLN A 91 15.75 11.94 3.51
C GLN A 91 15.60 13.44 3.21
N ASN A 92 14.45 13.86 2.69
CA ASN A 92 14.16 15.25 2.33
C ASN A 92 13.33 15.99 3.40
N ARG A 93 13.07 15.34 4.54
CA ARG A 93 12.53 15.96 5.76
C ARG A 93 13.65 16.56 6.58
#